data_AF-A0AAX2LJ08-F1
#
_entry.id   AF-A0AAX2LJ08-F1
#
_cell.length_a   1.000
_cell.length_b   1.000
_cell.length_c   1.000
_cell.angle_alpha   90.00
_cell.angle_beta   90.00
_cell.angle_gamma   90.00
#
_symmetry.space_group_name_H-M   'P 1'
#
loop_
_entity.id
_entity.type
_entity.pdbx_description
1 polymer ?
#
loop_
_entity_poly.entity_id
_entity_poly.type
_entity_poly.pdbx_seq_one_letter_code
_entity_poly.pdbx_strand_id
1 'polypeptide(L)'
;MKAFMTEKDSTLVRILKSLLLGSGVGLVLGGLVGFGLARFNILENGFPISEEDIITGIKWAMRPLVIVLMLLSIYDIYQVVKEYARYVKLSDDETEELYRYINLKHAYALGFSAMAMVLNIVVFSLGYRVTIANNASYLGLTFPIYEAMMLVVISVLHAYILKVYTRIRGVKMTLAPTLKELKQNILQQDEAELQANYQMSFEVVMGLSGFILPGIYVILLLLSMILQRVELTGLIITASIHLYILVKSFKSAHDFYR
;
A
#
# COMPACT_ATOMS: atom_id res chain seq x y z
N MET A 1 15.69 -18.07 -0.04
CA MET A 1 15.66 -16.94 -1.00
C MET A 1 17.04 -16.25 -1.12
N LYS A 2 18.16 -16.99 -1.04
CA LYS A 2 19.51 -16.42 -0.93
C LYS A 2 20.50 -16.96 -1.99
N ALA A 3 20.02 -17.45 -3.14
CA ALA A 3 20.87 -18.16 -4.11
C ALA A 3 20.62 -17.80 -5.59
N PHE A 4 20.14 -16.60 -5.91
CA PHE A 4 19.98 -16.19 -7.32
C PHE A 4 20.57 -14.81 -7.67
N MET A 5 21.42 -14.26 -6.81
CA MET A 5 22.09 -12.98 -7.06
C MET A 5 23.59 -13.21 -7.06
N THR A 6 24.15 -13.50 -8.24
CA THR A 6 25.58 -13.37 -8.51
C THR A 6 25.84 -12.00 -9.13
N GLU A 7 26.96 -11.40 -8.76
CA GLU A 7 27.32 -9.97 -8.83
C GLU A 7 27.63 -9.45 -10.24
N LYS A 8 26.95 -9.92 -11.29
CA LYS A 8 27.27 -9.53 -12.68
C LYS A 8 26.05 -9.41 -13.61
N ASP A 9 24.90 -9.02 -13.09
CA ASP A 9 23.75 -8.74 -13.95
C ASP A 9 23.68 -7.26 -14.31
N SER A 10 23.96 -6.96 -15.59
CA SER A 10 23.70 -5.67 -16.22
C SER A 10 22.24 -5.24 -16.00
N THR A 11 21.99 -3.92 -15.94
CA THR A 11 20.65 -3.32 -15.78
C THR A 11 19.61 -3.92 -16.73
N LEU A 12 20.02 -4.28 -17.96
CA LEU A 12 19.15 -4.97 -18.92
C LEU A 12 18.76 -6.38 -18.49
N VAL A 13 19.67 -7.14 -17.88
CA VAL A 13 19.40 -8.49 -17.37
C VAL A 13 18.45 -8.44 -16.17
N ARG A 14 18.58 -7.42 -15.31
CA ARG A 14 17.65 -7.17 -14.19
C ARG A 14 16.25 -6.81 -14.70
N ILE A 15 16.16 -5.96 -15.72
CA ILE A 15 14.89 -5.63 -16.38
C ILE A 15 14.29 -6.89 -17.04
N LEU A 16 15.09 -7.67 -17.77
CA LEU A 16 14.61 -8.90 -18.41
C LEU A 16 14.10 -9.93 -17.39
N LYS A 17 14.79 -10.10 -16.25
CA LYS A 17 14.34 -10.97 -15.17
C LYS A 17 13.04 -10.47 -14.53
N SER A 18 12.89 -9.16 -14.32
CA SER A 18 11.64 -8.58 -13.83
C SER A 18 10.48 -8.70 -14.83
N LEU A 19 10.78 -8.61 -16.12
CA LEU A 19 9.82 -8.82 -17.21
C LEU A 19 9.42 -10.30 -17.31
N LEU A 20 10.37 -11.23 -17.14
CA LEU A 20 10.13 -12.68 -17.15
C LEU A 20 9.35 -13.17 -15.92
N LEU A 21 9.63 -12.62 -14.74
CA LEU A 21 8.83 -12.87 -13.53
C LEU A 21 7.43 -12.27 -13.66
N GLY A 22 7.33 -11.03 -14.17
CA GLY A 22 6.06 -10.38 -14.46
C GLY A 22 5.24 -11.11 -15.54
N SER A 23 5.90 -11.62 -16.58
CA SER A 23 5.26 -12.42 -17.63
C SER A 23 4.86 -13.80 -17.12
N GLY A 24 5.62 -14.40 -16.19
CA GLY A 24 5.27 -15.68 -15.57
C GLY A 24 4.03 -15.57 -14.69
N VAL A 25 3.97 -14.55 -13.83
CA VAL A 25 2.76 -14.24 -13.04
C VAL A 25 1.60 -13.85 -13.95
N GLY A 26 1.86 -13.06 -15.00
CA GLY A 26 0.87 -12.70 -16.01
C GLY A 26 0.35 -13.89 -16.83
N LEU A 27 1.19 -14.89 -17.13
CA LEU A 27 0.79 -16.12 -17.82
C LEU A 27 -0.02 -17.04 -16.92
N VAL A 28 0.34 -17.15 -15.64
CA VAL A 28 -0.41 -17.97 -14.68
C VAL A 28 -1.78 -17.33 -14.41
N LEU A 29 -1.82 -16.02 -14.13
CA LEU A 29 -3.08 -15.31 -13.91
C LEU A 29 -3.91 -15.22 -15.19
N GLY A 30 -3.30 -14.87 -16.32
CA GLY A 30 -3.96 -14.81 -17.62
C GLY A 30 -4.42 -16.17 -18.14
N GLY A 31 -3.67 -17.24 -17.84
CA GLY A 31 -4.04 -18.62 -18.16
C GLY A 31 -5.18 -19.13 -17.29
N LEU A 32 -5.20 -18.83 -15.99
CA LEU A 32 -6.31 -19.14 -15.10
C LEU A 32 -7.59 -18.38 -15.49
N VAL A 33 -7.45 -17.09 -15.84
CA VAL A 33 -8.56 -16.26 -16.33
C VAL A 33 -9.05 -16.77 -17.69
N GLY A 34 -8.16 -17.01 -18.64
CA GLY A 34 -8.49 -17.53 -19.98
C GLY A 34 -9.14 -18.92 -19.94
N PHE A 35 -8.67 -19.80 -19.06
CA PHE A 35 -9.30 -21.11 -18.83
C PHE A 35 -10.71 -20.97 -18.27
N GLY A 36 -10.92 -20.06 -17.31
CA GLY A 36 -12.25 -19.74 -16.79
C GLY A 36 -13.18 -19.19 -17.88
N LEU A 37 -12.70 -18.24 -18.67
CA LEU A 37 -13.44 -17.64 -19.80
C LEU A 37 -13.89 -18.68 -20.82
N ALA A 38 -13.00 -19.62 -21.18
CA ALA A 38 -13.29 -20.69 -22.14
C ALA A 38 -14.21 -21.78 -21.54
N ARG A 39 -13.99 -22.19 -20.27
CA ARG A 39 -14.78 -23.27 -19.64
C ARG A 39 -16.25 -22.91 -19.47
N PHE A 40 -16.55 -21.63 -19.28
CA PHE A 40 -17.89 -21.10 -19.03
C PHE A 40 -18.52 -20.38 -20.23
N ASN A 41 -17.90 -20.42 -21.44
CA ASN A 41 -18.37 -19.71 -22.65
C ASN A 41 -18.71 -18.23 -22.39
N ILE A 42 -17.88 -17.55 -21.59
CA ILE A 42 -18.13 -16.20 -21.09
C ILE A 42 -18.11 -15.15 -22.21
N LEU A 43 -17.33 -15.40 -23.26
CA LEU A 43 -17.25 -14.51 -24.43
C LEU A 43 -18.57 -14.47 -25.22
N GLU A 44 -19.39 -15.52 -25.17
CA GLU A 44 -20.68 -15.60 -25.87
C GLU A 44 -21.87 -15.28 -24.94
N ASN A 45 -21.81 -15.73 -23.68
CA ASN A 45 -22.94 -15.64 -22.73
C ASN A 45 -22.85 -14.48 -21.73
N GLY A 46 -21.75 -13.70 -21.76
CA GLY A 46 -21.43 -12.72 -20.71
C GLY A 46 -20.88 -13.37 -19.44
N PHE A 47 -20.35 -12.56 -18.51
CA PHE A 47 -19.82 -13.07 -17.26
C PHE A 47 -20.96 -13.59 -16.37
N PRO A 48 -20.90 -14.83 -15.85
CA PRO A 48 -21.95 -15.40 -15.02
C PRO A 48 -21.98 -14.83 -13.59
N ILE A 49 -21.03 -13.94 -13.27
CA ILE A 49 -20.86 -13.33 -11.93
C ILE A 49 -21.16 -11.84 -12.07
N SER A 50 -22.09 -11.34 -11.27
CA SER A 50 -22.43 -9.92 -11.29
C SER A 50 -21.30 -9.06 -10.69
N GLU A 51 -21.25 -7.78 -11.06
CA GLU A 51 -20.35 -6.81 -10.42
C GLU A 51 -20.51 -6.81 -8.88
N GLU A 52 -21.74 -7.00 -8.42
CA GLU A 52 -22.07 -7.05 -6.99
C GLU A 52 -21.48 -8.28 -6.30
N ASP A 53 -21.46 -9.43 -6.96
CA ASP A 53 -20.84 -10.65 -6.41
C ASP A 53 -19.31 -10.50 -6.34
N ILE A 54 -18.68 -9.89 -7.34
CA ILE A 54 -17.24 -9.60 -7.34
C ILE A 54 -16.89 -8.64 -6.19
N ILE A 55 -17.62 -7.53 -6.08
CA ILE A 55 -17.44 -6.55 -5.02
C ILE A 55 -17.64 -7.19 -3.65
N THR A 56 -18.65 -8.03 -3.50
CA THR A 56 -18.94 -8.75 -2.25
C THR A 56 -17.81 -9.72 -1.90
N GLY A 57 -17.32 -10.50 -2.88
CA GLY A 57 -16.19 -11.41 -2.70
C GLY A 57 -14.92 -10.68 -2.26
N ILE A 58 -14.58 -9.55 -2.91
CA ILE A 58 -13.43 -8.71 -2.53
C ILE A 58 -13.57 -8.22 -1.08
N LYS A 59 -14.74 -7.71 -0.68
CA LYS A 59 -14.96 -7.25 0.71
C LYS A 59 -14.77 -8.38 1.71
N TRP A 60 -15.31 -9.56 1.44
CA TRP A 60 -15.17 -10.73 2.33
C TRP A 60 -13.72 -11.21 2.45
N ALA A 61 -12.92 -11.10 1.39
CA ALA A 61 -11.50 -11.41 1.43
C ALA A 61 -10.68 -10.36 2.19
N MET A 62 -10.98 -9.07 2.00
CA MET A 62 -10.20 -7.97 2.58
C MET A 62 -10.52 -7.71 4.06
N ARG A 63 -11.76 -7.89 4.52
CA ARG A 63 -12.16 -7.61 5.91
C ARG A 63 -11.34 -8.39 6.95
N PRO A 64 -11.16 -9.72 6.85
CA PRO A 64 -10.30 -10.47 7.77
C PRO A 64 -8.86 -9.98 7.75
N LEU A 65 -8.34 -9.61 6.58
CA LEU A 65 -6.98 -9.09 6.44
C LEU A 65 -6.80 -7.76 7.20
N VAL A 66 -7.78 -6.85 7.13
CA VAL A 66 -7.78 -5.60 7.93
C VAL A 66 -7.72 -5.92 9.43
N ILE A 67 -8.50 -6.89 9.89
CA ILE A 67 -8.51 -7.30 11.30
C ILE A 67 -7.16 -7.88 11.72
N VAL A 68 -6.59 -8.78 10.91
CA VAL A 68 -5.27 -9.38 11.19
C VAL A 68 -4.18 -8.31 11.27
N LEU A 69 -4.13 -7.38 10.33
CA LEU A 69 -3.17 -6.27 10.35
C LEU A 69 -3.34 -5.39 11.59
N MET A 70 -4.57 -5.12 12.00
CA MET A 70 -4.85 -4.35 13.21
C MET A 70 -4.35 -5.09 14.47
N LEU A 71 -4.56 -6.40 14.56
CA LEU A 71 -4.07 -7.22 15.68
C LEU A 71 -2.54 -7.25 15.74
N LEU A 72 -1.87 -7.39 14.58
CA LEU A 72 -0.41 -7.31 14.50
C LEU A 72 0.10 -5.94 14.95
N SER A 73 -0.56 -4.86 14.52
CA SER A 73 -0.24 -3.50 14.94
C SER A 73 -0.38 -3.30 16.45
N ILE A 74 -1.47 -3.81 17.05
CA ILE A 74 -1.70 -3.76 18.50
C ILE A 74 -0.64 -4.57 19.25
N TYR A 75 -0.26 -5.75 18.74
CA TYR A 75 0.76 -6.58 19.35
C TYR A 75 2.13 -5.90 19.34
N ASP A 76 2.54 -5.33 18.21
CA ASP A 76 3.84 -4.65 18.12
C ASP A 76 3.88 -3.37 18.95
N ILE A 77 2.80 -2.56 18.99
CA ILE A 77 2.78 -1.36 19.85
C ILE A 77 2.76 -1.73 21.34
N TYR A 78 2.14 -2.84 21.72
CA TYR A 78 2.23 -3.37 23.09
C TYR A 78 3.69 -3.71 23.45
N GLN A 79 4.41 -4.39 22.55
CA GLN A 79 5.82 -4.70 22.76
C GLN A 79 6.66 -3.43 22.88
N VAL A 80 6.42 -2.43 22.04
CA VAL A 80 7.11 -1.13 22.11
C VAL A 80 6.94 -0.49 23.50
N VAL A 81 5.70 -0.40 23.99
CA VAL A 81 5.42 0.24 25.29
C VAL A 81 6.08 -0.53 26.43
N LYS A 82 6.01 -1.86 26.38
CA LYS A 82 6.62 -2.74 27.38
C LYS A 82 8.14 -2.62 27.39
N GLU A 83 8.79 -2.75 26.24
CA GLU A 83 10.25 -2.73 26.15
C GLU A 83 10.81 -1.32 26.36
N TYR A 84 10.09 -0.27 25.97
CA TYR A 84 10.49 1.11 26.30
C TYR A 84 10.50 1.37 27.82
N ALA A 85 9.53 0.83 28.57
CA ALA A 85 9.53 0.92 30.04
C ALA A 85 10.71 0.18 30.69
N ARG A 86 11.28 -0.83 30.00
CA ARG A 86 12.52 -1.50 30.40
C ARG A 86 13.74 -0.66 30.01
N TYR A 87 13.79 -0.15 28.79
CA TYR A 87 14.87 0.69 28.26
C TYR A 87 15.21 1.86 29.17
N VAL A 88 14.20 2.59 29.68
CA VAL A 88 14.38 3.73 30.59
C VAL A 88 15.06 3.35 31.93
N LYS A 89 15.13 2.07 32.28
CA LYS A 89 15.69 1.57 33.55
C LYS A 89 17.10 0.98 33.42
N LEU A 90 17.63 0.82 32.20
CA LEU A 90 18.95 0.22 31.96
C LEU A 90 20.04 1.32 31.88
N SER A 91 21.28 0.94 32.21
CA SER A 91 22.49 1.76 32.01
C SER A 91 23.01 1.67 30.57
N ASP A 92 23.69 2.72 30.08
CA ASP A 92 24.03 2.97 28.67
C ASP A 92 24.61 1.77 27.88
N ASP A 93 25.43 0.89 28.47
CA ASP A 93 26.13 -0.18 27.73
C ASP A 93 25.23 -1.31 27.17
N GLU A 94 23.99 -1.50 27.65
CA GLU A 94 23.05 -2.53 27.15
C GLU A 94 21.89 -1.94 26.31
N THR A 95 21.97 -0.64 25.94
CA THR A 95 20.80 0.13 25.49
C THR A 95 20.57 0.13 23.98
N GLU A 96 21.61 -0.04 23.15
CA GLU A 96 21.49 0.19 21.70
C GLU A 96 20.65 -0.90 21.00
N GLU A 97 20.87 -2.18 21.30
CA GLU A 97 20.08 -3.26 20.71
C GLU A 97 18.60 -3.16 21.07
N LEU A 98 18.32 -2.82 22.32
CA LEU A 98 16.96 -2.61 22.81
C LEU A 98 16.32 -1.40 22.13
N TYR A 99 17.06 -0.32 21.92
CA TYR A 99 16.60 0.86 21.18
C TYR A 99 16.27 0.52 19.72
N ARG A 100 17.14 -0.23 19.02
CA ARG A 100 16.87 -0.70 17.65
C ARG A 100 15.64 -1.59 17.59
N TYR A 101 15.48 -2.51 18.55
CA TYR A 101 14.30 -3.38 18.64
C TYR A 101 13.00 -2.58 18.83
N ILE A 102 13.02 -1.60 19.74
CA ILE A 102 11.87 -0.71 20.00
C ILE A 102 11.49 0.06 18.74
N ASN A 103 12.47 0.63 18.03
CA ASN A 103 12.22 1.36 16.79
C ASN A 103 11.69 0.46 15.67
N LEU A 104 12.22 -0.75 15.54
CA LEU A 104 11.76 -1.74 14.57
C LEU A 104 10.30 -2.13 14.82
N LYS A 105 9.97 -2.45 16.07
CA LYS A 105 8.61 -2.80 16.47
C LYS A 105 7.65 -1.63 16.31
N HIS A 106 8.12 -0.41 16.59
CA HIS A 106 7.33 0.78 16.34
C HIS A 106 7.04 0.96 14.84
N ALA A 107 8.06 0.80 13.98
CA ALA A 107 7.88 0.87 12.53
C ALA A 107 6.88 -0.19 12.01
N TYR A 108 6.92 -1.42 12.52
CA TYR A 108 5.95 -2.45 12.19
C TYR A 108 4.53 -2.09 12.65
N ALA A 109 4.37 -1.62 13.89
CA ALA A 109 3.07 -1.19 14.39
C ALA A 109 2.46 -0.09 13.50
N LEU A 110 3.26 0.91 13.14
CA LEU A 110 2.88 2.02 12.27
C LEU A 110 2.52 1.53 10.86
N GLY A 111 3.37 0.68 10.28
CA GLY A 111 3.16 0.09 8.96
C GLY A 111 1.88 -0.74 8.88
N PHE A 112 1.66 -1.65 9.81
CA PHE A 112 0.45 -2.49 9.84
C PHE A 112 -0.82 -1.67 10.06
N SER A 113 -0.79 -0.65 10.93
CA SER A 113 -1.91 0.27 11.12
C SER A 113 -2.23 1.06 9.85
N ALA A 114 -1.20 1.58 9.15
CA ALA A 114 -1.37 2.30 7.90
C ALA A 114 -1.92 1.39 6.78
N MET A 115 -1.41 0.16 6.66
CA MET A 115 -1.93 -0.83 5.71
C MET A 115 -3.39 -1.18 5.99
N ALA A 116 -3.75 -1.42 7.25
CA ALA A 116 -5.14 -1.66 7.66
C ALA A 116 -6.04 -0.48 7.29
N MET A 117 -5.57 0.76 7.51
CA MET A 117 -6.31 1.98 7.16
C MET A 117 -6.57 2.07 5.65
N VAL A 118 -5.52 1.91 4.83
CA VAL A 118 -5.65 1.96 3.36
C VAL A 118 -6.59 0.88 2.85
N LEU A 119 -6.44 -0.37 3.30
CA LEU A 119 -7.32 -1.46 2.90
C LEU A 119 -8.77 -1.19 3.30
N ASN A 120 -9.00 -0.67 4.51
CA ASN A 120 -10.36 -0.36 4.96
C ASN A 120 -10.98 0.81 4.19
N ILE A 121 -10.19 1.80 3.75
CA ILE A 121 -10.66 2.86 2.83
C ILE A 121 -11.08 2.27 1.48
N VAL A 122 -10.35 1.29 0.96
CA VAL A 122 -10.72 0.59 -0.29
C VAL A 122 -12.05 -0.15 -0.09
N VAL A 123 -12.20 -0.94 0.98
CA VAL A 123 -13.45 -1.66 1.28
C VAL A 123 -14.62 -0.69 1.50
N PHE A 124 -14.38 0.43 2.20
CA PHE A 124 -15.35 1.51 2.38
C PHE A 124 -15.80 2.08 1.03
N SER A 125 -14.86 2.37 0.13
CA SER A 125 -15.15 2.91 -1.20
C SER A 125 -15.99 1.94 -2.05
N LEU A 126 -15.72 0.64 -1.95
CA LEU A 126 -16.50 -0.41 -2.61
C LEU A 126 -17.90 -0.63 -1.99
N GLY A 127 -18.11 -0.17 -0.75
CA GLY A 127 -19.38 -0.24 -0.04
C GLY A 127 -20.30 0.94 -0.28
N TYR A 128 -19.74 2.07 -0.72
CA TYR A 128 -20.48 3.29 -1.00
C TYR A 128 -21.19 3.19 -2.35
N ARG A 129 -22.51 3.39 -2.39
CA ARG A 129 -23.29 3.45 -3.63
C ARG A 129 -24.27 4.61 -3.60
N VAL A 130 -24.37 5.34 -4.70
CA VAL A 130 -25.41 6.36 -4.95
C VAL A 130 -26.25 5.89 -6.11
N THR A 131 -27.54 5.67 -5.87
CA THR A 131 -28.52 5.27 -6.88
C THR A 131 -29.45 6.44 -7.15
N ILE A 132 -29.49 6.90 -8.40
CA ILE A 132 -30.44 7.92 -8.86
C ILE A 132 -31.43 7.23 -9.78
N ALA A 133 -32.72 7.29 -9.45
CA ALA A 133 -33.77 6.71 -10.28
C ALA A 133 -33.90 7.44 -11.62
N ASN A 134 -34.24 6.71 -12.69
CA ASN A 134 -34.66 7.35 -13.93
C ASN A 134 -35.91 8.20 -13.65
N ASN A 135 -35.83 9.49 -13.94
CA ASN A 135 -36.77 10.58 -13.59
C ASN A 135 -36.56 11.26 -12.23
N ALA A 136 -35.42 11.04 -11.55
CA ALA A 136 -35.06 11.70 -10.29
C ALA A 136 -36.09 11.52 -9.15
N SER A 137 -36.95 10.51 -9.25
CA SER A 137 -38.05 10.25 -8.31
C SER A 137 -37.59 9.70 -6.97
N TYR A 138 -36.39 9.11 -6.88
CA TYR A 138 -35.73 8.82 -5.61
C TYR A 138 -34.19 8.89 -5.74
N LEU A 139 -33.54 9.27 -4.63
CA LEU A 139 -32.09 9.20 -4.43
C LEU A 139 -31.82 8.20 -3.31
N GLY A 140 -31.23 7.06 -3.66
CA GLY A 140 -30.78 6.04 -2.72
C GLY A 140 -29.30 6.23 -2.40
N LEU A 141 -28.95 6.27 -1.12
CA LEU A 141 -27.55 6.30 -0.66
C LEU A 141 -27.29 5.08 0.21
N THR A 142 -26.38 4.21 -0.23
CA THR A 142 -25.86 3.12 0.60
C THR A 142 -24.56 3.58 1.23
N PHE A 143 -24.58 3.74 2.55
CA PHE A 143 -23.40 4.12 3.34
C PHE A 143 -22.88 2.91 4.14
N PRO A 144 -21.61 2.49 3.95
CA PRO A 144 -21.04 1.34 4.64
C PRO A 144 -20.66 1.69 6.10
N ILE A 145 -21.64 1.62 7.00
CA ILE A 145 -21.50 2.00 8.42
C ILE A 145 -20.42 1.18 9.13
N TYR A 146 -20.33 -0.13 8.86
CA TYR A 146 -19.33 -1.00 9.46
C TYR A 146 -17.91 -0.53 9.14
N GLU A 147 -17.61 -0.30 7.86
CA GLU A 147 -16.31 0.22 7.43
C GLU A 147 -16.02 1.61 7.99
N ALA A 148 -17.04 2.47 8.09
CA ALA A 148 -16.90 3.81 8.69
C ALA A 148 -16.50 3.72 10.18
N MET A 149 -17.18 2.86 10.95
CA MET A 149 -16.81 2.62 12.35
C MET A 149 -15.40 2.04 12.47
N MET A 150 -15.04 1.11 11.59
CA MET A 150 -13.71 0.51 11.58
C MET A 150 -12.63 1.56 11.25
N LEU A 151 -12.89 2.52 10.36
CA LEU A 151 -11.97 3.64 10.09
C LEU A 151 -11.72 4.48 11.35
N VAL A 152 -12.75 4.74 12.16
CA VAL A 152 -12.59 5.46 13.43
C VAL A 152 -11.68 4.67 14.38
N VAL A 153 -11.92 3.36 14.56
CA VAL A 153 -11.09 2.51 15.43
C VAL A 153 -9.63 2.49 14.97
N ILE A 154 -9.39 2.29 13.67
CA ILE A 154 -8.04 2.27 13.11
C ILE A 154 -7.35 3.63 13.29
N SER A 155 -8.09 4.73 13.11
CA SER A 155 -7.55 6.09 13.27
C SER A 155 -7.16 6.38 14.72
N VAL A 156 -7.95 5.92 15.71
CA VAL A 156 -7.60 6.03 17.13
C VAL A 156 -6.36 5.21 17.47
N LEU A 157 -6.25 3.98 16.96
CA LEU A 157 -5.05 3.16 17.11
C LEU A 157 -3.83 3.86 16.48
N HIS A 158 -3.97 4.38 15.26
CA HIS A 158 -2.91 5.08 14.55
C HIS A 158 -2.43 6.31 15.34
N ALA A 159 -3.36 7.11 15.85
CA ALA A 159 -3.07 8.27 16.69
C ALA A 159 -2.32 7.87 17.97
N TYR A 160 -2.71 6.74 18.60
CA TYR A 160 -2.02 6.21 19.76
C TYR A 160 -0.57 5.82 19.44
N ILE A 161 -0.34 5.14 18.31
CA ILE A 161 1.00 4.74 17.86
C ILE A 161 1.90 5.97 17.64
N LEU A 162 1.39 7.03 17.01
CA LEU A 162 2.13 8.29 16.82
C LEU A 162 2.42 9.00 18.16
N LYS A 163 1.49 8.92 19.12
CA LYS A 163 1.70 9.45 20.47
C LYS A 163 2.79 8.70 21.21
N VAL A 164 2.82 7.37 21.07
CA VAL A 164 3.91 6.54 21.61
C VAL A 164 5.24 6.88 20.94
N TYR A 165 5.26 7.07 19.60
CA TYR A 165 6.46 7.53 18.89
C TYR A 165 7.02 8.82 19.47
N THR A 166 6.14 9.80 19.64
CA THR A 166 6.49 11.12 20.17
C THR A 166 7.09 11.02 21.57
N ARG A 167 6.58 10.12 22.41
CA ARG A 167 7.13 9.87 23.74
C ARG A 167 8.53 9.26 23.69
N ILE A 168 8.78 8.34 22.77
CA ILE A 168 10.04 7.60 22.67
C ILE A 168 11.15 8.46 22.07
N ARG A 169 10.85 9.14 20.95
CA ARG A 169 11.83 9.90 20.18
C ARG A 169 11.92 11.38 20.60
N GLY A 170 10.97 11.89 21.41
CA GLY A 170 10.89 13.31 21.77
C GLY A 170 10.44 14.23 20.62
N VAL A 171 10.14 13.64 19.46
CA VAL A 171 9.76 14.36 18.23
C VAL A 171 8.24 14.31 18.06
N LYS A 172 7.59 15.47 17.95
CA LYS A 172 6.13 15.55 17.76
C LYS A 172 5.76 14.99 16.40
N MET A 173 5.15 13.80 16.37
CA MET A 173 4.46 13.25 15.21
C MET A 173 2.97 13.60 15.31
N THR A 174 2.48 14.38 14.36
CA THR A 174 1.05 14.67 14.20
C THR A 174 0.43 13.65 13.23
N LEU A 175 -0.89 13.47 13.30
CA LEU A 175 -1.63 12.57 12.38
C LEU A 175 -1.53 13.01 10.91
N ALA A 176 -1.39 14.31 10.68
CA ALA A 176 -1.26 14.92 9.36
C ALA A 176 -0.07 15.89 9.41
N PRO A 177 1.17 15.37 9.36
CA PRO A 177 2.36 16.19 9.53
C PRO A 177 2.53 17.13 8.36
N THR A 178 2.83 18.39 8.67
CA THR A 178 3.14 19.37 7.63
C THR A 178 4.48 19.06 6.97
N LEU A 179 4.69 19.52 5.73
CA LEU A 179 5.99 19.36 5.06
C LEU A 179 7.17 19.91 5.89
N LYS A 180 6.92 20.96 6.68
CA LYS A 180 7.90 21.53 7.60
C LYS A 180 8.24 20.58 8.74
N GLU A 181 7.22 19.98 9.36
CA GLU A 181 7.38 18.99 10.43
C GLU A 181 8.09 17.74 9.92
N LEU A 182 7.70 17.21 8.75
CA LEU A 182 8.38 16.07 8.12
C LEU A 182 9.86 16.36 7.86
N LYS A 183 10.17 17.54 7.30
CA LYS A 183 11.56 17.95 7.05
C LYS A 183 12.36 18.04 8.35
N GLN A 184 11.78 18.64 9.40
CA GLN A 184 12.45 18.76 10.70
C GLN A 184 12.71 17.38 11.32
N ASN A 185 11.77 16.45 11.21
CA ASN A 185 11.93 15.09 11.71
C ASN A 185 13.07 14.34 10.98
N ILE A 186 13.17 14.50 9.65
CA ILE A 186 14.25 13.89 8.85
C ILE A 186 15.61 14.47 9.24
N LEU A 187 15.70 15.79 9.49
CA LEU A 187 16.95 16.44 9.89
C LEU A 187 17.46 16.03 11.28
N GLN A 188 16.63 15.37 12.08
CA GLN A 188 16.98 14.86 13.41
C GLN A 188 17.44 13.39 13.37
N GLN A 189 17.35 12.73 12.22
CA GLN A 189 17.83 11.37 12.02
C GLN A 189 19.36 11.36 11.91
N ASP A 190 19.97 10.27 12.35
CA ASP A 190 21.40 10.05 12.10
C ASP A 190 21.67 9.79 10.60
N GLU A 191 22.94 9.85 10.20
CA GLU A 191 23.34 9.69 8.80
C GLU A 191 22.96 8.31 8.24
N ALA A 192 22.99 7.25 9.05
CA ALA A 192 22.67 5.89 8.63
C ALA A 192 21.16 5.71 8.39
N GLU A 193 20.32 6.25 9.28
CA GLU A 193 18.86 6.31 9.16
C GLU A 193 18.46 7.11 7.91
N LEU A 194 19.13 8.24 7.66
CA LEU A 194 18.90 9.06 6.49
C LEU A 194 19.26 8.32 5.19
N GLN A 195 20.41 7.66 5.14
CA GLN A 195 20.82 6.87 3.98
C GLN A 195 19.86 5.71 3.70
N ALA A 196 19.41 5.01 4.75
CA ALA A 196 18.41 3.95 4.63
C ALA A 196 17.07 4.49 4.09
N ASN A 197 16.63 5.66 4.55
CA ASN A 197 15.41 6.31 4.06
C ASN A 197 15.51 6.74 2.59
N TYR A 198 16.67 7.24 2.15
CA TYR A 198 16.89 7.55 0.73
C TYR A 198 16.86 6.29 -0.13
N GLN A 199 17.54 5.23 0.29
CA GLN A 199 17.54 3.96 -0.44
C GLN A 199 16.12 3.39 -0.57
N MET A 200 15.38 3.37 0.54
CA MET A 200 13.99 2.90 0.56
C MET A 200 13.09 3.76 -0.33
N SER A 201 13.21 5.09 -0.26
CA SER A 201 12.41 6.00 -1.08
C SER A 201 12.71 5.82 -2.58
N PHE A 202 13.98 5.65 -2.93
CA PHE A 202 14.39 5.36 -4.30
C PHE A 202 13.82 4.03 -4.80
N GLU A 203 13.90 2.97 -4.00
CA GLU A 203 13.34 1.66 -4.33
C GLU A 203 11.81 1.73 -4.53
N VAL A 204 11.10 2.44 -3.65
CA VAL A 204 9.65 2.65 -3.78
C VAL A 204 9.31 3.36 -5.08
N VAL A 205 10.01 4.44 -5.42
CA VAL A 205 9.75 5.20 -6.66
C VAL A 205 10.02 4.34 -7.89
N MET A 206 11.16 3.64 -7.93
CA MET A 206 11.53 2.77 -9.05
C MET A 206 10.60 1.56 -9.19
N GLY A 207 10.17 0.96 -8.07
CA GLY A 207 9.20 -0.12 -8.06
C GLY A 207 7.81 0.35 -8.52
N LEU A 208 7.39 1.55 -8.09
CA LEU A 208 6.12 2.14 -8.48
C LEU A 208 6.06 2.38 -10.00
N SER A 209 7.07 3.05 -10.57
CA SER A 209 7.12 3.34 -12.00
C SER A 209 7.42 2.11 -12.86
N GLY A 210 8.32 1.23 -12.41
CA GLY A 210 8.82 0.11 -13.21
C GLY A 210 7.93 -1.13 -13.17
N PHE A 211 7.14 -1.32 -12.11
CA PHE A 211 6.38 -2.55 -11.91
C PHE A 211 4.91 -2.31 -11.56
N ILE A 212 4.63 -1.49 -10.54
CA ILE A 212 3.25 -1.33 -10.03
C ILE A 212 2.35 -0.63 -11.04
N LEU A 213 2.74 0.52 -11.59
CA LEU A 213 1.92 1.26 -12.56
C LEU A 213 1.68 0.47 -13.86
N PRO A 214 2.70 -0.19 -14.47
CA PRO A 214 2.49 -1.16 -15.54
C PRO A 214 1.48 -2.26 -15.19
N GLY A 215 1.59 -2.85 -13.99
CA GLY A 215 0.65 -3.86 -13.51
C GLY A 215 -0.79 -3.33 -13.39
N ILE A 216 -0.98 -2.10 -12.92
CA ILE A 216 -2.30 -1.47 -12.83
C ILE A 216 -2.96 -1.35 -14.21
N TYR A 217 -2.22 -1.00 -15.26
CA TYR A 217 -2.78 -0.98 -16.62
C TYR A 217 -3.29 -2.35 -17.07
N VAL A 218 -2.54 -3.42 -16.79
CA VAL A 218 -2.95 -4.79 -17.11
C VAL A 218 -4.22 -5.16 -16.34
N ILE A 219 -4.31 -4.81 -15.06
CA ILE A 219 -5.51 -5.06 -14.23
C ILE A 219 -6.72 -4.29 -14.79
N LEU A 220 -6.56 -3.01 -15.12
CA LEU A 220 -7.63 -2.19 -15.69
C LEU A 220 -8.11 -2.75 -17.04
N LEU A 221 -7.21 -3.28 -17.87
CA LEU A 221 -7.55 -3.94 -19.12
C LEU A 221 -8.37 -5.22 -18.87
N LEU A 222 -7.94 -6.08 -17.94
CA LEU A 222 -8.67 -7.31 -17.59
C LEU A 222 -10.05 -7.00 -17.02
N LEU A 223 -10.15 -6.02 -16.11
CA LEU A 223 -11.44 -5.55 -15.59
C LEU A 223 -12.34 -5.02 -16.70
N SER A 224 -11.78 -4.29 -17.67
CA SER A 224 -12.54 -3.80 -18.80
C SER A 224 -13.12 -4.91 -19.67
N MET A 225 -12.41 -6.03 -19.81
CA MET A 225 -12.92 -7.21 -20.51
C MET A 225 -14.06 -7.89 -19.72
N ILE A 226 -13.90 -8.02 -18.40
CA ILE A 226 -14.89 -8.65 -17.51
C ILE A 226 -16.19 -7.83 -17.46
N LEU A 227 -16.07 -6.52 -17.26
CA LEU A 227 -17.20 -5.59 -17.10
C LEU A 227 -17.78 -5.11 -18.44
N GLN A 228 -17.16 -5.51 -19.56
CA GLN A 228 -17.49 -5.03 -20.92
C GLN A 228 -17.55 -3.49 -21.04
N ARG A 229 -16.79 -2.78 -20.18
CA ARG A 229 -16.75 -1.32 -20.11
C ARG A 229 -15.33 -0.86 -19.81
N VAL A 230 -14.87 0.16 -20.52
CA VAL A 230 -13.55 0.76 -20.27
C VAL A 230 -13.61 1.68 -19.05
N GLU A 231 -12.79 1.40 -18.04
CA GLU A 231 -12.61 2.26 -16.87
C GLU A 231 -11.69 3.45 -17.17
N LEU A 232 -12.21 4.40 -17.95
CA LEU A 232 -11.49 5.59 -18.41
C LEU A 232 -10.89 6.40 -17.25
N THR A 233 -11.61 6.56 -16.15
CA THR A 233 -11.14 7.29 -14.97
C THR A 233 -9.87 6.66 -14.37
N GLY A 234 -9.85 5.33 -14.24
CA GLY A 234 -8.70 4.60 -13.73
C GLY A 234 -7.48 4.75 -14.65
N LEU A 235 -7.70 4.68 -15.96
CA LEU A 235 -6.63 4.84 -16.96
C LEU A 235 -6.01 6.24 -16.91
N ILE A 236 -6.84 7.29 -16.88
CA ILE A 236 -6.37 8.69 -16.85
C ILE A 236 -5.57 8.98 -15.58
N ILE A 237 -6.05 8.55 -14.41
CA ILE A 237 -5.35 8.75 -13.14
C ILE A 237 -4.00 8.03 -13.15
N THR A 238 -4.00 6.75 -13.57
CA THR A 238 -2.77 5.94 -13.63
C THR A 238 -1.75 6.57 -14.59
N ALA A 239 -2.19 7.03 -15.76
CA ALA A 239 -1.33 7.71 -16.74
C ALA A 239 -0.76 9.03 -16.22
N SER A 240 -1.58 9.83 -15.53
CA SER A 240 -1.15 11.11 -14.97
C SER A 240 -0.05 10.91 -13.92
N ILE A 241 -0.22 9.93 -13.02
CA ILE A 241 0.78 9.59 -11.99
C ILE A 241 2.07 9.09 -12.66
N HIS A 242 1.96 8.19 -13.64
CA HIS A 242 3.13 7.63 -14.32
C HIS A 242 3.94 8.71 -15.03
N LEU A 243 3.28 9.60 -15.77
CA LEU A 243 3.93 10.70 -16.48
C LEU A 243 4.59 11.67 -15.51
N TYR A 244 3.94 12.00 -14.39
CA TYR A 244 4.53 12.85 -13.36
C TYR A 244 5.85 12.29 -12.82
N ILE A 245 5.88 10.99 -12.49
CA ILE A 245 7.09 10.33 -11.98
C ILE A 245 8.21 10.39 -13.04
N LEU A 246 7.91 10.05 -14.30
CA LEU A 246 8.87 10.09 -15.40
C LEU A 246 9.49 11.48 -15.58
N VAL A 247 8.66 12.53 -15.58
CA VAL A 247 9.12 13.92 -15.72
C VAL A 247 10.03 14.31 -14.55
N LYS A 248 9.67 13.94 -13.31
CA LYS A 248 10.49 14.24 -12.14
C LYS A 248 11.81 13.48 -12.14
N SER A 249 11.82 12.22 -12.54
CA SER A 249 13.04 11.43 -12.68
C SER A 249 13.96 12.00 -13.76
N PHE A 250 13.40 12.42 -14.91
CA PHE A 250 14.18 13.07 -15.96
C PHE A 250 14.79 14.40 -15.49
N LYS A 251 13.99 15.24 -14.82
CA LYS A 251 14.50 16.49 -14.24
C LYS A 251 15.61 16.24 -13.22
N SER A 252 15.43 15.25 -12.34
CA SER A 252 16.45 14.90 -11.33
C SER A 252 17.74 14.44 -11.99
N ALA A 253 17.67 13.64 -13.06
CA ALA A 253 18.87 13.21 -13.78
C ALA A 253 19.57 14.39 -14.45
N HIS A 254 18.80 15.25 -15.14
CA HIS A 254 19.34 16.47 -15.75
C HIS A 254 20.04 17.38 -14.72
N ASP A 255 19.40 17.64 -13.58
CA ASP A 255 19.94 18.53 -12.54
C ASP A 255 21.18 17.95 -11.84
N PHE A 256 21.37 16.63 -11.85
CA PHE A 256 22.53 15.97 -11.26
C PHE A 256 23.77 15.95 -12.17
N TYR A 257 23.56 15.86 -13.49
CA TYR A 257 24.65 15.72 -14.48
C TYR A 257 25.04 17.05 -15.17
N ARG A 258 24.48 18.17 -14.74
CA ARG A 258 24.80 19.51 -15.21
C ARG A 258 25.54 20.28 -14.12
#